data_AF-A0A0M9VXH4-F1
#
_entry.id   AF-A0A0M9VXH4-F1
#
_cell.length_a   1.000
_cell.length_b   1.000
_cell.length_c   1.000
_cell.angle_alpha   90.00
_cell.angle_beta   90.00
_cell.angle_gamma   90.00
#
_symmetry.space_group_name_H-M   'P 1'
#
loop_
_entity.id
_entity.type
_entity.pdbx_description
1 polymer ?
#
loop_
_entity_poly.entity_id
_entity_poly.type
_entity_poly.pdbx_seq_one_letter_code
_entity_poly.pdbx_strand_id
1 'polypeptide(L)'
;MIRRLLFSAVLVLGDQRTLKAPWRLHREHAPLFAFNTTGPVVRSGECKVFPGDDGWPSQEEWDALDSVLGGALIKSVPIAAPCYRDWGRYDAEECRALLGNWTNPDTQ
;
A
#
# COMPACT_ATOMS: atom_id res chain seq x y z
N MET A 1 62.77 -16.73 29.66
CA MET A 1 62.03 -17.51 28.65
C MET A 1 60.55 -17.47 29.00
N ILE A 2 59.73 -16.85 28.15
CA ILE A 2 58.32 -17.18 27.83
C ILE A 2 57.87 -16.12 26.82
N ARG A 3 57.54 -16.59 25.62
CA ARG A 3 57.11 -15.82 24.45
C ARG A 3 55.76 -15.15 24.71
N ARG A 4 55.64 -13.84 24.43
CA ARG A 4 54.35 -13.22 24.13
C ARG A 4 54.35 -12.87 22.64
N LEU A 5 53.63 -13.68 21.87
CA LEU A 5 53.30 -13.41 20.48
C LEU A 5 52.43 -12.15 20.45
N LEU A 6 52.88 -11.11 19.75
CA LEU A 6 52.07 -9.95 19.41
C LEU A 6 51.00 -10.41 18.41
N PHE A 7 49.79 -10.66 18.87
CA PHE A 7 48.63 -10.71 17.99
C PHE A 7 48.28 -9.27 17.62
N SER A 8 48.52 -8.89 16.35
CA SER A 8 48.02 -7.64 15.79
C SER A 8 46.51 -7.57 15.99
N ALA A 9 46.08 -6.53 16.72
CA ALA A 9 44.68 -6.16 16.83
C ALA A 9 44.20 -5.63 15.46
N VAL A 10 43.46 -6.45 14.71
CA VAL A 10 42.57 -5.92 13.67
C VAL A 10 41.27 -5.52 14.39
N LEU A 11 41.26 -4.30 14.91
CA LEU A 11 40.02 -3.63 15.29
C LEU A 11 39.24 -3.37 14.00
N VAL A 12 38.31 -4.28 13.65
CA VAL A 12 37.21 -3.91 12.76
C VAL A 12 36.29 -3.02 13.59
N LEU A 13 36.53 -1.71 13.53
CA LEU A 13 35.58 -0.69 13.96
C LEU A 13 34.39 -0.70 12.98
N GLY A 14 33.58 -1.76 13.06
CA GLY A 14 32.27 -1.83 12.43
C GLY A 14 31.25 -1.26 13.40
N ASP A 15 30.95 0.03 13.27
CA ASP A 15 29.90 0.70 14.02
C ASP A 15 28.54 0.05 13.72
N GLN A 16 27.97 -0.68 14.70
CA GLN A 16 26.65 -1.28 14.56
C GLN A 16 25.48 -0.27 14.67
N ARG A 17 25.74 1.06 14.66
CA ARG A 17 24.71 2.10 14.82
C ARG A 17 23.94 2.49 13.56
N THR A 18 24.19 1.86 12.40
CA THR A 18 23.49 2.22 11.16
C THR A 18 22.85 1.05 10.44
N LEU A 19 22.14 0.18 11.16
CA LEU A 19 21.00 -0.52 10.55
C LEU A 19 19.76 0.36 10.68
N LYS A 20 19.78 1.52 10.04
CA LYS A 20 18.56 2.30 9.79
C LYS A 20 17.73 1.51 8.79
N ALA A 21 16.73 0.79 9.30
CA ALA A 21 15.71 0.21 8.44
C ALA A 21 15.16 1.32 7.54
N PRO A 22 15.25 1.20 6.20
CA PRO A 22 14.92 2.27 5.24
C PRO A 22 13.43 2.66 5.25
N TRP A 23 12.61 1.96 6.03
CA TRP A 23 11.18 2.16 6.16
C TRP A 23 10.77 2.81 7.49
N ARG A 24 11.73 3.31 8.28
CA ARG A 24 11.41 4.15 9.44
C ARG A 24 10.99 5.53 8.94
N LEU A 25 9.69 5.82 9.00
CA LEU A 25 9.18 7.18 8.83
C LEU A 25 9.98 8.12 9.74
N HIS A 26 10.65 9.08 9.12
CA HIS A 26 11.49 10.02 9.82
C HIS A 26 10.60 10.97 10.64
N ARG A 27 10.97 11.22 11.90
CA ARG A 27 10.08 11.73 12.95
C ARG A 27 9.38 13.05 12.59
N GLU A 28 10.00 13.90 11.78
CA GLU A 28 9.44 15.15 11.25
C GLU A 28 8.24 14.97 10.33
N HIS A 29 8.08 13.78 9.72
CA HIS A 29 6.94 13.46 8.87
C HIS A 29 5.76 12.87 9.67
N ALA A 30 5.94 12.53 10.96
CA ALA A 30 4.87 12.05 11.82
C ALA A 30 3.62 12.97 11.85
N PRO A 31 3.73 14.31 11.93
CA PRO A 31 2.56 15.19 11.85
C PRO A 31 1.85 15.18 10.48
N LEU A 32 2.54 14.80 9.39
CA LEU A 32 1.92 14.69 8.07
C LEU A 32 0.97 13.48 7.96
N PHE A 33 1.18 12.46 8.81
CA PHE A 33 0.33 11.27 8.89
C PHE A 33 -0.51 11.23 10.18
N ALA A 34 -0.58 12.35 10.90
CA ALA A 34 -1.57 12.50 11.97
C ALA A 34 -2.93 12.70 11.31
N PHE A 35 -3.64 11.60 11.05
CA PHE A 35 -5.03 11.67 10.60
C PHE A 35 -5.82 12.47 11.63
N ASN A 36 -6.25 13.68 11.22
CA ASN A 36 -7.00 14.59 12.06
C ASN A 36 -8.24 13.86 12.59
N THR A 37 -8.32 13.69 13.92
CA THR A 37 -9.39 12.93 14.59
C THR A 37 -10.74 13.64 14.62
N THR A 38 -10.87 14.75 13.89
CA THR A 38 -12.14 15.48 13.72
C THR A 38 -13.00 14.94 12.57
N GLY A 39 -12.57 13.84 11.92
CA GLY A 39 -13.46 13.07 11.05
C GLY A 39 -14.64 12.44 11.83
N PRO A 40 -15.67 11.94 11.14
CA PRO A 40 -16.81 11.29 11.77
C PRO A 40 -16.33 10.17 12.72
N VAL A 41 -16.65 10.32 14.01
CA VAL A 41 -16.37 9.29 15.01
C VAL A 41 -17.36 8.16 14.79
N VAL A 42 -16.91 7.08 14.16
CA VAL A 42 -17.68 5.84 14.11
C VAL A 42 -17.78 5.31 15.54
N ARG A 43 -18.99 5.24 16.09
CA ARG A 43 -19.18 4.72 17.45
C ARG A 43 -18.90 3.23 17.46
N SER A 44 -18.44 2.72 18.60
CA SER A 44 -18.33 1.27 18.82
C SER A 44 -19.67 0.59 18.49
N GLY A 45 -19.67 -0.29 17.50
CA GLY A 45 -20.86 -1.02 17.04
C GLY A 45 -21.48 -0.51 15.72
N GLU A 46 -20.99 0.59 15.15
CA GLU A 46 -21.43 1.08 13.84
C GLU A 46 -20.62 0.45 12.69
N CYS A 47 -21.30 0.09 11.61
CA CYS A 47 -20.69 -0.46 10.40
C CYS A 47 -20.24 0.66 9.45
N LYS A 48 -19.21 0.36 8.64
CA LYS A 48 -18.91 1.19 7.45
C LYS A 48 -20.01 0.97 6.40
N VAL A 49 -20.28 2.02 5.63
CA VAL A 49 -21.20 1.98 4.49
C VAL A 49 -20.56 1.24 3.30
N PHE A 50 -21.41 0.63 2.48
CA PHE A 50 -21.05 -0.09 1.25
C PHE A 50 -21.82 0.47 0.05
N PRO A 51 -21.36 0.21 -1.18
CA PRO A 51 -22.09 0.62 -2.38
C PRO A 51 -23.54 0.12 -2.35
N GLY A 52 -24.50 1.05 -2.44
CA GLY A 52 -25.93 0.77 -2.38
C GLY A 52 -26.60 1.16 -1.06
N ASP A 53 -25.84 1.41 0.01
CA ASP A 53 -26.38 1.97 1.25
C ASP A 53 -26.74 3.45 1.08
N ASP A 54 -27.74 3.93 1.83
CA ASP A 54 -28.16 5.35 1.80
C ASP A 54 -27.03 6.32 2.17
N GLY A 55 -26.08 5.88 3.00
CA GLY A 55 -24.91 6.67 3.39
C GLY A 55 -23.72 6.55 2.45
N TRP A 56 -23.86 5.86 1.32
CA TRP A 56 -22.81 5.76 0.30
C TRP A 56 -22.64 7.09 -0.43
N PRO A 57 -21.41 7.59 -0.64
CA PRO A 57 -21.21 8.87 -1.31
C PRO A 57 -21.79 8.87 -2.73
N SER A 58 -22.43 9.99 -3.07
CA SER A 58 -22.93 10.29 -4.40
C SER A 58 -21.79 10.44 -5.42
N GLN A 59 -22.13 10.42 -6.72
CA GLN A 59 -21.14 10.62 -7.77
C GLN A 59 -20.44 11.99 -7.66
N GLU A 60 -21.19 13.04 -7.31
CA GLU A 60 -20.67 14.40 -7.13
C GLU A 60 -19.63 14.47 -5.99
N GLU A 61 -19.85 13.73 -4.90
CA GLU A 61 -18.89 13.64 -3.79
C GLU A 61 -17.62 12.87 -4.18
N TRP A 62 -17.75 11.81 -4.97
CA TRP A 62 -16.60 11.09 -5.53
C TRP A 62 -15.80 11.96 -6.50
N ASP A 63 -16.46 12.72 -7.37
CA ASP A 63 -15.80 13.61 -8.33
C ASP A 63 -15.08 14.77 -7.61
N ALA A 64 -15.67 15.30 -6.53
CA ALA A 64 -15.01 16.28 -5.68
C ALA A 64 -13.75 15.70 -5.00
N LEU A 65 -13.82 14.47 -4.50
CA LEU A 65 -12.65 13.79 -3.94
C LEU A 65 -11.57 13.58 -4.99
N ASP A 66 -11.92 13.13 -6.20
CA ASP A 66 -10.96 12.94 -7.29
C ASP A 66 -10.25 14.26 -7.67
N SER A 67 -11.01 15.35 -7.74
CA SER A 67 -10.47 16.69 -7.99
C SER A 67 -9.46 17.12 -6.92
N VAL A 68 -9.78 16.91 -5.64
CA VAL A 68 -8.86 17.21 -4.52
C VAL A 68 -7.61 16.33 -4.53
N LEU A 69 -7.74 15.10 -5.01
CA LEU A 69 -6.62 14.16 -5.20
C LEU A 69 -5.83 14.43 -6.49
N GLY A 70 -6.22 15.41 -7.30
CA GLY A 70 -5.55 15.73 -8.56
C GLY A 70 -5.77 14.66 -9.65
N GLY A 71 -6.91 13.98 -9.65
CA GLY A 71 -7.24 12.92 -10.62
C GLY A 71 -6.70 11.54 -10.24
N ALA A 72 -6.30 11.33 -8.98
CA ALA A 72 -5.71 10.07 -8.52
C ALA A 72 -6.73 9.06 -7.97
N LEU A 73 -8.03 9.37 -7.96
CA LEU A 73 -9.05 8.43 -7.51
C LEU A 73 -9.34 7.40 -8.61
N ILE A 74 -9.02 6.13 -8.32
CA ILE A 74 -9.23 5.03 -9.26
C ILE A 74 -10.48 4.25 -8.85
N LYS A 75 -11.50 4.22 -9.72
CA LYS A 75 -12.59 3.26 -9.59
C LYS A 75 -12.06 1.87 -9.93
N SER A 76 -11.96 1.01 -8.92
CA SER A 76 -11.33 -0.30 -9.07
C SER A 76 -12.07 -1.17 -10.08
N VAL A 77 -11.29 -1.78 -10.97
CA VAL A 77 -11.74 -2.85 -11.86
C VAL A 77 -10.89 -4.06 -11.53
N PRO A 78 -11.48 -5.22 -11.21
CA PRO A 78 -10.70 -6.42 -10.90
C PRO A 78 -9.80 -6.79 -12.06
N ILE A 79 -8.58 -7.25 -11.77
CA ILE A 79 -7.64 -7.69 -12.80
C ILE A 79 -8.22 -8.82 -13.67
N ALA A 80 -9.05 -9.69 -13.08
CA ALA A 80 -9.74 -10.77 -13.78
C ALA A 80 -10.99 -10.34 -14.54
N ALA A 81 -11.32 -9.04 -14.62
CA ALA A 81 -12.48 -8.55 -15.37
C ALA A 81 -12.54 -9.05 -16.84
N PRO A 82 -11.41 -9.21 -17.56
CA PRO A 82 -11.41 -9.79 -18.91
C PRO A 82 -11.94 -11.22 -19.00
N CYS A 83 -11.94 -11.97 -17.89
CA CYS A 83 -12.44 -13.34 -17.86
C CYS A 83 -13.96 -13.47 -17.72
N TYR A 84 -14.68 -12.38 -17.40
CA TYR A 84 -16.11 -12.43 -17.07
C TYR A 84 -16.92 -11.47 -17.95
N ARG A 85 -17.98 -11.98 -18.58
CA ARG A 85 -18.83 -11.21 -19.51
C ARG A 85 -19.61 -10.09 -18.83
N ASP A 86 -20.03 -10.31 -17.58
CA ASP A 86 -20.86 -9.38 -16.83
C ASP A 86 -20.12 -8.11 -16.39
N TRP A 87 -18.79 -8.10 -16.51
CA TRP A 87 -17.93 -6.94 -16.21
C TRP A 87 -17.81 -5.95 -17.39
N GLY A 88 -18.34 -6.27 -18.57
CA GLY A 88 -18.32 -5.37 -19.74
C GLY A 88 -16.93 -5.16 -20.37
N ARG A 89 -15.93 -5.94 -19.96
CA ARG A 89 -14.54 -5.90 -20.45
C ARG A 89 -14.01 -7.26 -20.90
N TYR A 90 -14.91 -8.18 -21.26
CA TYR A 90 -14.51 -9.53 -21.64
C TYR A 90 -13.53 -9.54 -22.82
N ASP A 91 -12.38 -10.17 -22.61
CA ASP A 91 -11.38 -10.42 -23.62
C ASP A 91 -10.78 -11.82 -23.36
N ALA A 92 -11.01 -12.72 -24.31
CA ALA A 92 -10.60 -14.12 -24.20
C ALA A 92 -9.08 -14.28 -24.26
N GLU A 93 -8.38 -13.42 -25.00
CA GLU A 93 -6.93 -13.47 -25.13
C GLU A 93 -6.25 -12.91 -23.88
N GLU A 94 -6.72 -11.76 -23.39
CA GLU A 94 -6.21 -11.16 -22.15
C GLU A 94 -6.47 -12.08 -20.95
N CYS A 95 -7.67 -12.66 -20.86
CA CYS A 95 -7.98 -13.65 -19.83
C CYS A 95 -7.00 -14.84 -19.87
N ARG A 96 -6.72 -15.39 -21.06
CA ARG A 96 -5.77 -16.51 -21.21
C ARG A 96 -4.35 -16.12 -20.80
N ALA A 97 -3.90 -14.92 -21.17
CA ALA A 97 -2.58 -14.41 -20.80
C ALA A 97 -2.46 -14.21 -19.28
N LEU A 98 -3.50 -13.66 -18.65
CA LEU A 98 -3.58 -13.46 -17.21
C LEU A 98 -3.61 -14.79 -16.46
N LEU A 99 -4.40 -15.77 -16.90
CA LEU A 99 -4.45 -17.10 -16.28
C LEU A 99 -3.11 -17.82 -16.36
N GLY A 100 -2.36 -17.65 -17.46
CA GLY A 100 -1.01 -18.21 -17.61
C GLY A 100 0.01 -17.63 -16.62
N ASN A 101 -0.24 -16.44 -16.08
CA ASN A 101 0.65 -15.71 -15.19
C ASN A 101 0.04 -15.44 -13.80
N TRP A 102 -1.08 -16.08 -13.45
CA TRP A 102 -1.86 -15.77 -12.25
C TRP A 102 -1.08 -15.90 -10.94
N THR A 103 -0.10 -16.81 -10.88
CA THR A 103 0.73 -17.05 -9.69
C THR A 103 1.99 -16.19 -9.66
N ASN A 104 2.24 -15.39 -10.69
CA ASN A 104 3.36 -14.45 -10.72
C ASN A 104 2.97 -13.15 -9.98
N PRO A 105 3.67 -12.77 -8.90
CA PRO A 105 3.34 -11.58 -8.11
C PRO A 105 3.49 -10.26 -8.87
N ASP A 106 4.25 -10.25 -9.97
CA ASP A 106 4.45 -9.07 -10.81
C ASP A 106 3.30 -8.85 -11.81
N THR A 107 2.35 -9.78 -11.92
CA THR A 107 1.19 -9.70 -12.83
C THR A 107 0.06 -8.83 -12.25
N GLN A 108 0.34 -7.60 -11.78
CA GLN A 108 -0.67 -6.71 -11.21
C GLN A 108 -0.63 -5.30 -11.80
#